data_AF-A0A3P7M9L2-F1
#
_entry.id   AF-A0A3P7M9L2-F1
#
_cell.length_a   1.000
_cell.length_b   1.000
_cell.length_c   1.000
_cell.angle_alpha   90.00
_cell.angle_beta   90.00
_cell.angle_gamma   90.00
#
_symmetry.space_group_name_H-M   'P 1'
#
loop_
_entity.id
_entity.type
_entity.pdbx_description
1 polymer ?
#
loop_
_entity_poly.entity_id
_entity_poly.type
_entity_poly.pdbx_seq_one_letter_code
_entity_poly.pdbx_strand_id
1 'polypeptide(L)'
;MDVLRKARAVPVRNLITTFRAHPDLVSLPNMLCYEGSLISGVTAEDRQRILNVMDFPNPRLPFVFLDINGVMNQNISEILNLYDIN
;
A
#
# COMPACT_ATOMS: atom_id res chain seq x y z
N MET A 1 -19.49 -2.36 5.21
CA MET A 1 -18.95 -3.70 5.54
C MET A 1 -19.28 -4.20 6.94
N ASP A 2 -19.78 -3.34 7.84
CA ASP A 2 -19.91 -3.68 9.26
C ASP A 2 -21.11 -4.61 9.57
N VAL A 3 -22.19 -4.55 8.77
CA VAL A 3 -23.38 -5.41 8.91
C VAL A 3 -23.08 -6.88 8.61
N LEU A 4 -22.29 -7.17 7.57
CA LEU A 4 -21.95 -8.54 7.17
C LEU A 4 -20.95 -9.20 8.15
N ARG A 5 -20.03 -8.43 8.76
CA ARG A 5 -19.17 -8.94 9.85
C ARG A 5 -19.96 -9.24 11.12
N LYS A 6 -21.03 -8.49 11.40
CA LYS A 6 -21.87 -8.65 12.61
C LYS A 6 -22.92 -9.74 12.49
N ALA A 7 -23.33 -10.09 11.26
CA ALA A 7 -24.22 -11.21 11.01
C ALA A 7 -23.48 -12.54 11.24
N ARG A 8 -23.63 -13.14 12.44
CA ARG A 8 -23.01 -14.43 12.83
C ARG A 8 -23.30 -15.60 11.89
N ALA A 9 -24.27 -15.46 10.99
CA ALA A 9 -24.71 -16.49 10.06
C ALA A 9 -23.87 -16.58 8.76
N VAL A 10 -22.97 -15.63 8.49
CA VAL A 10 -22.15 -15.64 7.27
C VAL A 10 -20.73 -16.09 7.61
N PRO A 11 -20.27 -17.27 7.14
CA PRO A 11 -18.88 -17.66 7.27
C PRO A 11 -17.97 -16.67 6.55
N VAL A 12 -17.05 -16.04 7.29
CA VAL A 12 -16.04 -15.15 6.72
C VAL A 12 -14.70 -15.89 6.69
N ARG A 13 -13.98 -15.77 5.57
CA ARG A 13 -12.61 -16.26 5.45
C ARG A 13 -11.69 -15.09 5.07
N ASN A 14 -10.65 -14.90 5.86
CA ASN A 14 -9.69 -13.83 5.62
C ASN A 14 -8.78 -14.21 4.44
N LEU A 15 -8.70 -13.32 3.45
CA LEU A 15 -7.72 -13.40 2.38
C LEU A 15 -6.47 -12.66 2.82
N ILE A 16 -5.55 -13.38 3.45
CA ILE A 16 -4.35 -12.80 4.06
C ILE A 16 -3.14 -12.80 3.14
N THR A 17 -3.18 -13.52 2.02
CA THR A 17 -2.05 -13.58 1.08
C THR A 17 -2.25 -12.63 -0.09
N THR A 18 -1.28 -11.75 -0.33
CA THR A 18 -1.23 -10.87 -1.50
C THR A 18 -0.16 -11.32 -2.48
N PHE A 19 -0.48 -11.28 -3.77
CA PHE A 19 0.44 -11.66 -4.86
C PHE A 19 0.78 -10.48 -5.77
N ARG A 20 0.37 -9.25 -5.41
CA ARG A 20 0.48 -8.09 -6.31
C ARG A 20 1.85 -7.42 -6.26
N ALA A 21 2.20 -6.85 -5.12
CA ALA A 21 3.35 -5.96 -4.98
C ALA A 21 4.62 -6.70 -4.51
N HIS A 22 5.77 -6.04 -4.67
CA HIS A 22 7.04 -6.48 -4.09
C HIS A 22 6.92 -6.60 -2.56
N PRO A 23 7.48 -7.63 -1.90
CA PRO A 23 7.30 -7.85 -0.45
C PRO A 23 7.59 -6.62 0.41
N ASP A 24 8.69 -5.92 0.12
CA ASP A 24 9.08 -4.72 0.88
C ASP A 24 8.12 -3.53 0.68
N LEU A 25 7.44 -3.44 -0.48
CA LEU A 25 6.39 -2.43 -0.70
C LEU A 25 5.13 -2.73 0.10
N VAL A 26 4.87 -4.00 0.41
CA VAL A 26 3.72 -4.43 1.21
C VAL A 26 3.94 -4.19 2.70
N SER A 27 5.21 -4.19 3.15
CA SER A 27 5.57 -4.14 4.57
C SER A 27 4.92 -2.97 5.33
N LEU A 28 5.00 -1.75 4.80
CA LEU A 28 4.48 -0.55 5.44
C LEU A 28 2.93 -0.53 5.48
N PRO A 29 2.21 -0.70 4.36
CA PRO A 29 0.74 -0.83 4.41
C PRO A 29 0.26 -1.99 5.28
N ASN A 30 0.97 -3.12 5.30
CA ASN A 30 0.62 -4.26 6.13
C ASN A 30 0.63 -3.91 7.63
N MET A 31 1.69 -3.23 8.07
CA MET A 31 1.81 -2.76 9.46
C MET A 31 0.71 -1.75 9.81
N LEU A 32 0.45 -0.78 8.93
CA LEU A 32 -0.47 0.33 9.23
C LEU A 32 -1.95 -0.04 9.11
N CYS A 33 -2.32 -0.86 8.12
CA CYS A 33 -3.71 -1.08 7.75
C CYS A 33 -4.21 -2.51 8.04
N TYR A 34 -3.29 -3.46 8.24
CA TYR A 34 -3.63 -4.89 8.34
C TYR A 34 -3.03 -5.57 9.58
N GLU A 35 -2.51 -4.81 10.55
CA GLU A 35 -1.95 -5.33 11.80
C GLU A 35 -0.84 -6.38 11.57
N GLY A 36 -0.12 -6.28 10.45
CA GLY A 36 0.91 -7.26 10.09
C GLY A 36 0.38 -8.61 9.60
N SER A 37 -0.93 -8.77 9.43
CA SER A 37 -1.55 -10.05 9.05
C SER A 37 -1.37 -10.44 7.57
N LEU A 38 -1.03 -9.50 6.68
CA LEU A 38 -0.80 -9.82 5.27
C LEU A 38 0.51 -10.58 5.07
N ILE A 39 0.45 -11.59 4.22
CA ILE A 39 1.57 -12.42 3.79
C ILE A 39 1.82 -12.15 2.31
N SER A 40 3.08 -11.92 1.92
CA SER A 40 3.45 -11.90 0.50
C SER A 40 3.49 -13.33 -0.03
N GLY A 41 2.69 -13.60 -1.06
CA GLY A 41 2.74 -14.86 -1.82
C GLY A 41 3.73 -14.83 -2.99
N VAL A 42 4.47 -13.74 -3.15
CA VAL A 42 5.52 -13.56 -4.16
C VAL A 42 6.85 -13.26 -3.48
N THR A 43 7.93 -13.58 -4.17
CA THR A 43 9.31 -13.25 -3.76
C THR A 43 9.70 -11.85 -4.23
N ALA A 44 10.83 -11.34 -3.76
CA ALA A 44 11.39 -10.09 -4.28
C ALA A 44 11.77 -10.24 -5.75
N GLU A 45 12.37 -11.38 -6.09
CA GLU A 45 12.82 -11.81 -7.41
C GLU A 45 11.66 -11.78 -8.44
N ASP A 46 10.47 -12.26 -8.04
CA ASP A 46 9.26 -12.24 -8.86
C ASP A 46 8.80 -10.81 -9.26
N ARG A 47 9.33 -9.77 -8.59
CA ARG A 47 8.91 -8.37 -8.74
C ARG A 47 10.08 -7.42 -9.05
N GLN A 48 11.18 -7.92 -9.61
CA GLN A 48 12.37 -7.10 -9.95
C GLN A 48 12.33 -6.39 -11.31
N ARG A 49 11.27 -6.56 -12.11
CA ARG A 49 11.27 -6.06 -13.51
C ARG A 49 11.64 -4.58 -13.62
N ILE A 50 11.15 -3.74 -12.73
CA ILE A 50 11.45 -2.30 -12.77
C ILE A 50 12.84 -1.96 -12.21
N LEU A 51 13.34 -2.74 -11.24
CA LEU A 51 14.69 -2.60 -10.70
C LEU A 51 15.77 -2.88 -11.75
N ASN A 52 15.45 -3.67 -12.78
CA ASN A 52 16.37 -3.98 -13.88
C ASN A 52 16.38 -2.92 -15.00
N VAL A 53 15.47 -1.94 -14.95
CA VAL A 53 15.28 -0.95 -16.05
C VAL A 53 15.54 0.48 -15.57
N MET A 54 15.55 0.72 -14.26
CA MET A 54 15.69 2.04 -13.68
C MET A 54 16.56 1.96 -12.42
N ASP A 55 17.39 2.98 -12.23
CA ASP A 55 18.16 3.16 -11.00
C ASP A 55 17.27 3.71 -9.89
N PHE A 56 17.16 2.96 -8.80
CA PHE A 56 16.50 3.39 -7.57
C PHE A 56 17.56 3.77 -6.52
N PRO A 57 17.29 4.73 -5.63
CA PRO A 57 18.19 5.04 -4.50
C PRO A 57 18.48 3.80 -3.62
N ASN A 58 17.50 2.91 -3.51
CA ASN A 58 17.69 1.57 -2.97
C ASN A 58 17.56 0.54 -4.10
N PRO A 59 18.64 -0.15 -4.50
CA PRO A 59 18.62 -1.08 -5.64
C PRO A 59 17.78 -2.33 -5.41
N ARG A 60 17.31 -2.59 -4.18
CA ARG A 60 16.49 -3.76 -3.83
C ARG A 60 15.01 -3.42 -3.66
N LEU A 61 14.65 -2.14 -3.66
CA LEU A 61 13.30 -1.68 -3.38
C LEU A 61 12.81 -0.80 -4.53
N PRO A 62 11.78 -1.22 -5.29
CA PRO A 62 11.24 -0.42 -6.38
C PRO A 62 10.34 0.71 -5.85
N PHE A 63 10.92 1.61 -5.07
CA PHE A 63 10.24 2.74 -4.43
C PHE A 63 11.15 3.97 -4.40
N VAL A 64 10.57 5.13 -4.69
CA VAL A 64 11.21 6.43 -4.45
C VAL A 64 10.16 7.36 -3.86
N PHE A 65 10.50 7.99 -2.75
CA PHE A 65 9.77 9.15 -2.25
C PHE A 65 10.56 10.40 -2.66
N LEU A 66 10.00 11.18 -3.60
CA LEU A 66 10.65 12.39 -4.11
C LEU A 66 10.10 13.59 -3.35
N ASP A 67 10.98 14.26 -2.61
CA ASP A 67 10.69 15.57 -2.05
C ASP A 67 10.79 16.64 -3.14
N ILE A 68 9.66 17.25 -3.49
CA ILE A 68 9.58 18.26 -4.54
C ILE A 68 9.22 19.59 -3.88
N ASN A 69 10.15 20.54 -3.95
CA ASN A 69 9.90 21.91 -3.52
C ASN A 69 8.93 22.59 -4.49
N GLY A 70 7.68 22.74 -4.06
CA GLY A 70 6.63 23.41 -4.83
C GLY A 70 5.72 24.24 -3.92
N VAL A 71 5.19 25.33 -4.47
CA VAL A 71 4.12 26.09 -3.81
C VAL A 71 2.79 25.54 -4.28
N MET A 72 1.99 25.03 -3.35
CA MET A 72 0.64 24.60 -3.64
C MET A 72 -0.26 25.85 -3.74
N ASN A 73 -0.67 26.18 -4.97
CA ASN A 73 -1.52 27.35 -5.24
C ASN A 73 -3.03 27.10 -5.02
N GLN A 74 -3.41 25.92 -4.53
CA GLN A 74 -4.80 25.57 -4.21
C GLN A 74 -5.03 25.65 -2.71
N ASN A 75 -6.23 26.10 -2.34
CA ASN A 75 -6.63 26.24 -0.95
C ASN A 75 -6.68 24.84 -0.31
N ILE A 76 -5.89 24.62 0.74
CA ILE A 76 -5.76 23.30 1.41
C ILE A 76 -7.12 22.75 1.82
N SER A 77 -8.05 23.63 2.21
CA SER A 77 -9.42 23.31 2.56
C SER A 77 -10.24 22.70 1.42
N GLU A 78 -9.97 23.05 0.16
CA GLU A 78 -10.62 22.42 -1.00
C GLU A 78 -10.08 21.00 -1.24
N ILE A 79 -8.77 20.78 -1.04
CA ILE A 79 -8.15 19.46 -1.21
C ILE A 79 -8.57 18.50 -0.10
N LEU A 80 -8.59 18.94 1.16
CA LEU A 80 -9.02 18.08 2.28
C LEU A 80 -10.50 17.69 2.16
N ASN A 81 -11.35 18.60 1.67
CA ASN A 81 -12.75 18.31 1.36
C ASN A 81 -12.93 17.37 0.16
N LEU A 82 -12.00 17.35 -0.80
CA LEU A 82 -12.04 16.42 -1.93
C LEU A 82 -11.65 14.98 -1.55
N TYR A 83 -10.89 14.80 -0.46
CA TYR A 83 -10.37 13.50 -0.02
C TYR A 83 -10.98 13.00 1.30
N ASP A 84 -11.94 13.70 1.90
CA ASP A 84 -12.58 13.36 3.18
C ASP A 84 -11.58 12.97 4.29
N ILE A 85 -10.40 13.61 4.30
CA ILE A 85 -9.39 13.38 5.33
C ILE A 85 -9.69 14.36 6.46
N ASN A 86 -10.37 13.84 7.50
CA ASN A 86 -10.58 14.54 8.78
C ASN A 86 -9.31 14.55 9.63
#